data_AF-A0AAW8PYQ7-F1
#
_entry.id   AF-A0AAW8PYQ7-F1
#
_cell.length_a   1.000
_cell.length_b   1.000
_cell.length_c   1.000
_cell.angle_alpha   90.00
_cell.angle_beta   90.00
_cell.angle_gamma   90.00
#
_symmetry.space_group_name_H-M   'P 1'
#
loop_
_entity.id
_entity.type
_entity.pdbx_description
1 polymer ?
#
loop_
_entity_poly.entity_id
_entity_poly.type
_entity_poly.pdbx_seq_one_letter_code
_entity_poly.pdbx_strand_id
1 'polypeptide(L)'
;MPKSTTRNTLSLIGKELDWTVAKALGLNTVIKDDSLFVLAEAFSEQNWDLKPDNLVEFKPSTNFGIGGEIINKLGIDVRQYKMSAYQILDPRHYDLSKGDELRTHDKLNREMVFRPNTIPPEQGMWFAKSPTSHSSTTWNKDKDATGDTFLVAAMRQIAHSHFGEFTEIPNILNGVLQ
;
A
#
# COMPACT_ATOMS: atom_id res chain seq x y z
N MET A 1 -15.87 23.62 17.01
CA MET A 1 -14.90 22.83 16.23
C MET A 1 -15.64 21.64 15.64
N PRO A 2 -15.43 21.27 14.36
CA PRO A 2 -16.01 20.05 13.82
C PRO A 2 -15.50 18.85 14.63
N LYS A 3 -16.39 17.90 14.95
CA LYS A 3 -16.01 16.69 15.70
C LYS A 3 -15.09 15.81 14.84
N SER A 4 -14.06 15.25 15.45
CA SER A 4 -13.13 14.30 14.83
C SER A 4 -12.97 13.04 15.68
N THR A 5 -12.44 11.99 15.07
CA THR A 5 -12.06 10.74 15.71
C THR A 5 -10.60 10.43 15.39
N THR A 6 -9.82 10.11 16.42
CA THR A 6 -8.44 9.61 16.25
C THR A 6 -8.43 8.22 15.60
N ARG A 7 -7.64 8.05 14.54
CA ARG A 7 -7.49 6.79 13.80
C ARG A 7 -6.01 6.45 13.60
N ASN A 8 -5.68 5.15 13.62
CA ASN A 8 -4.35 4.68 13.26
C ASN A 8 -4.15 4.79 11.74
N THR A 9 -3.10 5.48 11.30
CA THR A 9 -2.83 5.78 9.89
C THR A 9 -2.65 4.53 9.02
N LEU A 10 -2.06 3.46 9.57
CA LEU A 10 -1.87 2.18 8.88
C LEU A 10 -3.14 1.35 8.78
N SER A 11 -4.22 1.75 9.47
CA SER A 11 -5.52 1.07 9.42
C SER A 11 -6.53 1.75 8.48
N LEU A 12 -6.24 2.99 8.04
CA LEU A 12 -7.15 3.78 7.21
C LEU A 12 -7.46 3.08 5.89
N ILE A 13 -8.71 3.21 5.42
CA ILE A 13 -9.20 2.69 4.15
C ILE A 13 -10.18 3.68 3.51
N GLY A 14 -10.42 3.51 2.21
CA GLY A 14 -11.41 4.27 1.45
C GLY A 14 -11.27 5.77 1.65
N LYS A 15 -12.39 6.44 1.93
CA LYS A 15 -12.47 7.90 2.00
C LYS A 15 -11.63 8.52 3.12
N GLU A 16 -11.51 7.85 4.28
CA GLU A 16 -10.67 8.34 5.38
C GLU A 16 -9.20 8.37 4.95
N LEU A 17 -8.77 7.32 4.24
CA LEU A 17 -7.43 7.23 3.67
C LEU A 17 -7.22 8.30 2.58
N ASP A 18 -8.15 8.40 1.62
CA ASP A 18 -8.06 9.37 0.53
C ASP A 18 -8.01 10.82 1.04
N TRP A 19 -8.82 11.14 2.06
CA TRP A 19 -8.80 12.46 2.70
C TRP A 19 -7.48 12.74 3.41
N THR A 20 -6.96 11.75 4.13
CA THR A 20 -5.67 11.88 4.84
C THR A 20 -4.52 12.09 3.86
N VAL A 21 -4.53 11.38 2.73
CA VAL A 21 -3.58 11.60 1.64
C VAL A 21 -3.72 13.02 1.07
N ALA A 22 -4.94 13.50 0.81
CA ALA A 22 -5.15 14.86 0.32
C ALA A 22 -4.54 15.89 1.29
N LYS A 23 -4.68 15.69 2.61
CA LYS A 23 -4.05 16.55 3.62
C LYS A 23 -2.55 16.43 3.67
N ALA A 24 -1.99 15.23 3.57
CA ALA A 24 -0.54 15.02 3.50
C ALA A 24 0.08 15.74 2.28
N LEU A 25 -0.67 15.85 1.18
CA LEU A 25 -0.30 16.55 -0.04
C LEU A 25 -0.57 18.06 -0.01
N GLY A 26 -1.12 18.60 1.09
CA GLY A 26 -1.47 20.01 1.22
C GLY A 26 -2.66 20.45 0.35
N LEU A 27 -3.52 19.52 -0.06
CA LEU A 27 -4.65 19.78 -0.94
C LEU A 27 -5.88 20.29 -0.18
N ASN A 28 -6.57 21.23 -0.81
CA ASN A 28 -7.89 21.67 -0.38
C ASN A 28 -8.93 20.62 -0.79
N THR A 29 -9.71 20.17 0.20
CA THR A 29 -10.68 19.09 0.06
C THR A 29 -12.09 19.63 0.19
N VAL A 30 -12.95 19.29 -0.76
CA VAL A 30 -14.39 19.52 -0.71
C VAL A 30 -15.09 18.17 -0.61
N ILE A 31 -16.00 18.01 0.34
CA ILE A 31 -16.82 16.81 0.48
C ILE A 31 -18.22 17.14 -0.08
N LYS A 32 -18.67 16.41 -1.09
CA LYS A 32 -19.97 16.59 -1.73
C LYS A 32 -20.55 15.23 -2.08
N ASP A 33 -21.85 15.02 -1.81
CA ASP A 33 -22.58 13.79 -2.17
C ASP A 33 -21.83 12.51 -1.79
N ASP A 34 -21.32 12.50 -0.56
CA ASP A 34 -20.51 11.40 -0.01
C ASP A 34 -19.24 11.07 -0.82
N SER A 35 -18.72 12.02 -1.59
CA SER A 35 -17.51 11.89 -2.39
C SER A 35 -16.51 12.99 -2.03
N LEU A 36 -15.22 12.66 -2.13
CA LEU A 36 -14.12 13.57 -1.84
C LEU A 36 -13.64 14.20 -3.16
N PHE A 37 -13.54 15.52 -3.18
CA PHE A 37 -13.06 16.27 -4.32
C PHE A 37 -11.89 17.18 -3.93
N VAL A 38 -11.02 17.45 -4.90
CA VAL A 38 -9.96 18.46 -4.80
C VAL A 38 -9.99 19.36 -6.05
N LEU A 39 -9.33 20.50 -5.98
CA LEU A 39 -9.23 21.42 -7.13
C LEU A 39 -8.33 20.82 -8.22
N ALA A 40 -8.76 20.91 -9.47
CA ALA A 40 -8.05 20.37 -10.63
C ALA A 40 -6.66 20.98 -10.83
N GLU A 41 -6.44 22.23 -10.38
CA GLU A 41 -5.15 22.91 -10.44
C GLU A 41 -4.01 22.12 -9.77
N ALA A 42 -4.34 21.29 -8.78
CA ALA A 42 -3.39 20.39 -8.10
C ALA A 42 -2.78 19.33 -9.05
N PHE A 43 -3.43 19.10 -10.20
CA PHE A 43 -3.04 18.16 -11.24
C PHE A 43 -2.71 18.86 -12.57
N SER A 44 -2.53 20.19 -12.57
CA SER A 44 -2.37 21.00 -13.80
C SER A 44 -1.20 20.58 -14.71
N GLU A 45 -0.18 19.90 -14.17
CA GLU A 45 0.93 19.33 -14.96
C GLU A 45 0.51 18.14 -15.84
N GLN A 46 -0.69 17.57 -15.64
CA GLN A 46 -1.16 16.32 -16.27
C GLN A 46 -2.06 16.51 -17.49
N ASN A 47 -2.18 17.74 -18.03
CA ASN A 47 -2.86 18.00 -19.32
C ASN A 47 -4.24 17.36 -19.43
N TRP A 48 -5.15 17.78 -18.56
CA TRP A 48 -6.59 17.68 -18.82
C TRP A 48 -7.10 19.10 -19.10
N ASP A 49 -8.06 19.27 -20.02
CA ASP A 49 -8.80 20.52 -20.31
C ASP A 49 -9.62 21.05 -19.11
N LEU A 50 -9.17 20.77 -17.89
CA LEU A 50 -9.80 21.13 -16.64
C LEU A 50 -9.45 22.57 -16.31
N LYS A 51 -10.48 23.39 -16.16
CA LYS A 51 -10.33 24.74 -15.63
C LYS A 51 -9.79 24.64 -14.19
N PRO A 52 -8.97 25.60 -13.74
CA PRO A 52 -8.40 25.61 -12.38
C PRO A 52 -9.44 25.41 -11.27
N ASP A 53 -10.66 25.93 -11.47
CA ASP A 53 -11.78 25.86 -10.52
C ASP A 53 -12.60 24.56 -10.58
N ASN A 54 -12.26 23.62 -11.47
CA ASN A 54 -12.98 22.36 -11.57
C ASN A 54 -12.66 21.47 -10.36
N LEU A 55 -13.70 20.84 -9.80
CA LEU A 55 -13.55 19.80 -8.79
C LEU A 55 -13.34 18.44 -9.46
N VAL A 56 -12.28 17.75 -9.06
CA VAL A 56 -11.98 16.38 -9.51
C VAL A 56 -12.17 15.44 -8.33
N GLU A 57 -12.87 14.34 -8.58
CA GLU A 57 -13.05 13.31 -7.56
C GLU A 57 -11.69 12.69 -7.20
N PHE A 58 -11.35 12.71 -5.91
CA PHE A 58 -10.05 12.32 -5.40
C PHE A 58 -10.14 10.97 -4.68
N LYS A 59 -9.74 9.91 -5.37
CA LYS A 59 -9.79 8.51 -4.89
C LYS A 59 -8.47 7.77 -5.11
N PRO A 60 -7.31 8.27 -4.62
CA PRO A 60 -6.01 7.68 -4.93
C PRO A 60 -5.83 6.24 -4.39
N SER A 61 -6.60 5.82 -3.38
CA SER A 61 -6.55 4.44 -2.87
C SER A 61 -7.21 3.39 -3.77
N THR A 62 -8.01 3.81 -4.76
CA THR A 62 -8.76 2.92 -5.66
C THR A 62 -8.64 3.27 -7.15
N ASN A 63 -8.29 4.51 -7.48
CA ASN A 63 -8.05 4.97 -8.85
C ASN A 63 -6.54 5.02 -9.14
N PHE A 64 -6.06 4.11 -9.99
CA PHE A 64 -4.64 4.02 -10.33
C PHE A 64 -4.12 5.23 -11.12
N GLY A 65 -4.96 5.92 -11.88
CA GLY A 65 -4.55 7.14 -12.59
C GLY A 65 -4.04 8.18 -11.60
N ILE A 66 -4.82 8.45 -10.54
CA ILE A 66 -4.46 9.41 -9.50
C ILE A 66 -3.37 8.83 -8.57
N GLY A 67 -3.61 7.63 -8.04
CA GLY A 67 -2.73 7.02 -7.04
C GLY A 67 -1.35 6.66 -7.57
N GLY A 68 -1.27 6.13 -8.80
CA GLY A 68 -0.01 5.77 -9.46
C GLY A 68 0.87 6.98 -9.73
N GLU A 69 0.28 8.12 -10.10
CA GLU A 69 1.01 9.36 -10.32
C GLU A 69 1.57 9.94 -9.01
N ILE A 70 0.78 9.92 -7.93
CA ILE A 70 1.26 10.32 -6.59
C ILE A 70 2.43 9.45 -6.16
N ILE A 71 2.30 8.13 -6.32
CA ILE A 71 3.36 7.15 -5.98
C ILE A 71 4.64 7.45 -6.74
N ASN A 72 4.53 7.68 -8.05
CA ASN A 72 5.68 8.00 -8.90
C ASN A 72 6.32 9.33 -8.51
N LYS A 73 5.52 10.39 -8.29
CA LYS A 73 6.00 11.73 -7.91
C LYS A 73 6.70 11.73 -6.55
N LEU A 74 6.22 10.95 -5.60
CA LEU A 74 6.81 10.84 -4.25
C LEU A 74 7.87 9.74 -4.13
N GLY A 75 8.05 8.91 -5.16
CA GLY A 75 9.01 7.81 -5.16
C GLY A 75 8.68 6.72 -4.13
N ILE A 76 7.40 6.43 -3.89
CA ILE A 76 7.01 5.41 -2.90
C ILE A 76 7.39 4.02 -3.43
N ASP A 77 8.20 3.30 -2.66
CA ASP A 77 8.57 1.92 -2.94
C ASP A 77 7.44 0.99 -2.52
N VAL A 78 6.96 0.15 -3.43
CA VAL A 78 5.86 -0.78 -3.17
C VAL A 78 6.21 -2.17 -3.66
N ARG A 79 5.95 -3.21 -2.87
CA ARG A 79 6.13 -4.60 -3.27
C ARG A 79 5.05 -5.51 -2.75
N GLN A 80 4.80 -6.61 -3.45
CA GLN A 80 3.95 -7.69 -2.95
C GLN A 80 4.81 -8.76 -2.29
N TYR A 81 4.41 -9.22 -1.11
CA TYR A 81 5.02 -10.38 -0.50
C TYR A 81 4.54 -11.65 -1.21
N LYS A 82 5.49 -12.37 -1.81
CA LYS A 82 5.27 -13.68 -2.43
C LYS A 82 6.34 -14.64 -1.94
N MET A 83 5.96 -15.54 -1.05
CA MET A 83 6.82 -16.62 -0.65
C MET A 83 6.92 -17.64 -1.80
N SER A 84 8.11 -18.20 -2.00
CA SER A 84 8.29 -19.35 -2.89
C SER A 84 7.45 -20.52 -2.41
N ALA A 85 6.84 -21.26 -3.33
CA ALA A 85 6.02 -22.43 -3.01
C ALA A 85 6.81 -23.52 -2.27
N TYR A 86 8.12 -23.60 -2.50
CA TYR A 86 9.02 -24.58 -1.93
C TYR A 86 10.28 -23.93 -1.35
N GLN A 87 10.83 -24.52 -0.31
CA GLN A 87 12.23 -24.36 0.08
C GLN A 87 13.06 -25.49 -0.53
N ILE A 88 14.30 -25.16 -0.90
CA ILE A 88 15.21 -26.10 -1.54
C ILE A 88 16.27 -26.48 -0.50
N LEU A 89 16.38 -27.77 -0.21
CA LEU A 89 17.25 -28.33 0.82
C LEU A 89 18.16 -29.41 0.22
N ASP A 90 19.26 -29.68 0.91
CA ASP A 90 20.13 -30.81 0.58
C ASP A 90 19.38 -32.15 0.74
N PRO A 91 19.61 -33.15 -0.14
CA PRO A 91 19.01 -34.49 -0.08
C PRO A 91 18.99 -35.17 1.29
N ARG A 92 19.97 -34.91 2.14
CA ARG A 92 20.07 -35.51 3.49
C ARG A 92 18.95 -35.09 4.43
N HIS A 93 18.24 -34.00 4.11
CA HIS A 93 17.13 -33.48 4.92
C HIS A 93 15.77 -34.03 4.50
N TYR A 94 15.75 -35.00 3.56
CA TYR A 94 14.52 -35.58 3.04
C TYR A 94 13.68 -36.21 4.15
N ASP A 95 12.42 -35.80 4.19
CA ASP A 95 11.42 -36.25 5.13
C ASP A 95 10.05 -36.31 4.44
N LEU A 96 9.64 -37.52 4.08
CA LEU A 96 8.36 -37.76 3.40
C LEU A 96 7.16 -37.23 4.22
N SER A 97 7.25 -37.21 5.55
CA SER A 97 6.17 -36.74 6.41
C SER A 97 5.92 -35.23 6.29
N LYS A 98 6.89 -34.47 5.76
CA LYS A 98 6.79 -33.03 5.51
C LYS A 98 6.35 -32.70 4.08
N GLY A 99 5.99 -33.72 3.29
CA GLY A 99 5.59 -33.56 1.89
C GLY A 99 6.77 -33.28 0.97
N ASP A 100 7.98 -33.71 1.35
CA ASP A 100 9.19 -33.51 0.58
C ASP A 100 9.15 -34.26 -0.75
N GLU A 101 9.62 -33.61 -1.81
CA GLU A 101 9.83 -34.22 -3.12
C GLU A 101 11.29 -34.10 -3.53
N LEU A 102 11.89 -35.18 -4.02
CA LEU A 102 13.19 -35.12 -4.69
C LEU A 102 12.97 -34.72 -6.15
N ARG A 103 13.63 -33.64 -6.59
CA ARG A 103 13.59 -33.20 -7.98
C ARG A 103 14.98 -32.84 -8.46
N THR A 104 15.26 -33.06 -9.74
CA THR A 104 16.47 -32.55 -10.38
C THR A 104 16.45 -31.02 -10.41
N HIS A 105 17.42 -30.40 -9.76
CA HIS A 105 17.42 -28.96 -9.52
C HIS A 105 18.14 -28.15 -10.61
N ASP A 106 19.20 -28.72 -11.21
CA ASP A 106 20.06 -27.99 -12.13
C ASP A 106 20.57 -28.83 -13.30
N LYS A 107 21.33 -28.18 -14.18
CA LYS A 107 21.93 -28.78 -15.39
C LYS A 107 23.00 -29.84 -15.09
N LEU A 108 23.44 -29.97 -13.84
CA LEU A 108 24.41 -30.97 -13.39
C LEU A 108 23.70 -32.23 -12.85
N ASN A 109 22.38 -32.32 -13.03
CA ASN A 109 21.53 -33.39 -12.53
C ASN A 109 21.61 -33.58 -11.01
N ARG A 110 21.90 -32.51 -10.26
CA ARG A 110 21.88 -32.58 -8.79
C ARG A 110 20.44 -32.70 -8.32
N GLU A 111 20.16 -33.76 -7.59
CA GLU A 111 18.88 -33.91 -6.89
C GLU A 111 18.88 -33.03 -5.64
N MET A 112 17.78 -32.34 -5.41
CA MET A 112 17.54 -31.54 -4.22
C MET A 112 16.15 -31.86 -3.66
N VAL A 113 15.97 -31.59 -2.38
CA VAL A 113 14.68 -31.72 -1.71
C VAL A 113 13.90 -30.44 -1.88
N PHE A 114 12.68 -30.55 -2.41
CA PHE A 114 11.70 -29.50 -2.50
C PHE A 114 10.66 -29.73 -1.41
N ARG A 115 10.78 -28.98 -0.32
CA ARG A 115 9.82 -29.03 0.79
C ARG A 115 8.78 -27.93 0.59
N PRO A 116 7.47 -28.24 0.57
CA PRO A 116 6.43 -27.22 0.52
C PRO A 116 6.55 -26.25 1.69
N ASN A 117 6.47 -24.96 1.42
CA ASN A 117 6.44 -23.96 2.48
C ASN A 117 5.02 -23.77 3.00
N THR A 118 4.87 -23.59 4.31
CA THR A 118 3.61 -23.19 4.93
C THR A 118 3.26 -21.77 4.51
N ILE A 119 2.08 -21.57 3.94
CA ILE A 119 1.62 -20.24 3.47
C ILE A 119 1.52 -19.30 4.68
N PRO A 120 2.33 -18.24 4.75
CA PRO A 120 2.26 -17.30 5.86
C PRO A 120 1.04 -16.38 5.69
N PRO A 121 0.53 -15.78 6.78
CA PRO A 121 -0.59 -14.84 6.71
C PRO A 121 -0.35 -13.66 5.76
N GLU A 122 0.90 -13.25 5.59
CA GLU A 122 1.30 -12.12 4.76
C GLU A 122 1.33 -12.45 3.25
N GLN A 123 1.06 -13.69 2.85
CA GLN A 123 1.06 -14.09 1.44
C GLN A 123 0.09 -13.24 0.62
N GLY A 124 0.63 -12.54 -0.38
CA GLY A 124 -0.15 -11.68 -1.26
C GLY A 124 -0.38 -10.25 -0.74
N MET A 125 0.00 -9.94 0.51
CA MET A 125 -0.08 -8.57 1.04
C MET A 125 0.91 -7.64 0.34
N TRP A 126 0.51 -6.39 0.18
CA TRP A 126 1.36 -5.32 -0.33
C TRP A 126 2.00 -4.56 0.82
N PHE A 127 3.27 -4.23 0.65
CA PHE A 127 4.08 -3.43 1.57
C PHE A 127 4.52 -2.17 0.83
N ALA A 128 4.53 -1.04 1.53
CA ALA A 128 4.99 0.22 1.01
C ALA A 128 5.94 0.92 1.99
N LYS A 129 6.91 1.67 1.44
CA LYS A 129 7.89 2.46 2.18
C LYS A 129 8.18 3.76 1.43
N SER A 130 8.57 4.79 2.19
CA SER A 130 9.16 5.98 1.62
C SER A 130 10.48 5.63 0.91
N PRO A 131 10.87 6.37 -0.14
CA PRO A 131 12.07 6.07 -0.91
C PRO A 131 13.29 6.00 0.01
N THR A 132 14.03 4.90 -0.06
CA THR A 132 15.29 4.76 0.68
C THR A 132 16.46 5.15 -0.22
N SER A 133 17.33 6.05 0.23
CA SER A 133 18.55 6.47 -0.49
C SER A 133 19.63 5.38 -0.61
N HIS A 134 19.37 4.16 -0.14
CA HIS A 134 20.36 3.10 0.00
C HIS A 134 20.10 1.96 -1.00
N SER A 135 21.17 1.27 -1.41
CA SER A 135 21.16 0.20 -2.41
C SER A 135 20.43 -1.09 -1.96
N SER A 136 19.98 -1.19 -0.71
CA SER A 136 19.26 -2.34 -0.20
C SER A 136 18.10 -1.92 0.71
N THR A 137 16.87 -2.14 0.25
CA THR A 137 15.65 -1.90 1.03
C THR A 137 15.33 -3.11 1.90
N THR A 138 15.46 -2.99 3.22
CA THR A 138 14.97 -4.00 4.16
C THR A 138 13.49 -3.77 4.46
N TRP A 139 12.70 -4.84 4.37
CA TRP A 139 11.25 -4.82 4.59
C TRP A 139 10.93 -5.43 5.94
N ASN A 140 10.13 -4.73 6.74
CA ASN A 140 9.72 -5.11 8.08
C ASN A 140 8.19 -5.07 8.17
N LYS A 141 7.59 -6.23 8.42
CA LYS A 141 6.14 -6.38 8.48
C LYS A 141 5.45 -5.65 9.63
N ASP A 142 6.18 -5.37 10.70
CA ASP A 142 5.64 -4.72 11.90
C ASP A 142 5.76 -3.19 11.82
N LYS A 143 6.53 -2.67 10.86
CA LYS A 143 6.85 -1.24 10.74
C LYS A 143 6.43 -0.61 9.41
N ASP A 144 6.48 -1.38 8.33
CA ASP A 144 6.17 -0.87 7.00
C ASP A 144 4.65 -0.83 6.78
N ALA A 145 4.17 0.15 6.02
CA ALA A 145 2.76 0.23 5.72
C ALA A 145 2.32 -0.96 4.87
N THR A 146 1.19 -1.56 5.23
CA THR A 146 0.64 -2.72 4.53
C THR A 146 -0.76 -2.48 3.98
N GLY A 147 -1.17 -3.27 3.00
CA GLY A 147 -2.52 -3.24 2.46
C GLY A 147 -2.83 -4.43 1.55
N ASP A 148 -4.12 -4.67 1.36
CA ASP A 148 -4.60 -5.74 0.47
C ASP A 148 -4.38 -5.40 -1.01
N THR A 149 -4.20 -4.11 -1.32
CA THR A 149 -3.91 -3.62 -2.67
C THR A 149 -2.66 -2.76 -2.69
N PHE A 150 -2.04 -2.71 -3.87
CA PHE A 150 -0.89 -1.84 -4.17
C PHE A 150 -1.14 -0.38 -3.75
N LEU A 151 -2.30 0.18 -4.14
CA LEU A 151 -2.65 1.57 -3.86
C LEU A 151 -2.90 1.81 -2.37
N VAL A 152 -3.61 0.91 -1.67
CA VAL A 152 -3.90 1.08 -0.24
C VAL A 152 -2.62 1.08 0.58
N ALA A 153 -1.69 0.15 0.32
CA ALA A 153 -0.41 0.12 1.02
C ALA A 153 0.36 1.43 0.82
N ALA A 154 0.45 1.91 -0.43
CA ALA A 154 1.17 3.13 -0.76
C ALA A 154 0.53 4.38 -0.13
N MET A 155 -0.80 4.51 -0.19
CA MET A 155 -1.52 5.64 0.41
C MET A 155 -1.37 5.66 1.94
N ARG A 156 -1.38 4.48 2.59
CA ARG A 156 -1.11 4.36 4.02
C ARG A 156 0.31 4.80 4.36
N GLN A 157 1.29 4.46 3.53
CA GLN A 157 2.66 4.93 3.71
C GLN A 157 2.75 6.47 3.64
N ILE A 158 2.06 7.09 2.69
CA ILE A 158 2.03 8.57 2.55
C ILE A 158 1.40 9.20 3.80
N ALA A 159 0.24 8.70 4.22
CA ALA A 159 -0.44 9.16 5.42
C ALA A 159 0.44 9.00 6.67
N HIS A 160 1.03 7.83 6.86
CA HIS A 160 1.88 7.51 8.01
C HIS A 160 3.16 8.34 8.03
N SER A 161 3.78 8.58 6.88
CA SER A 161 4.99 9.40 6.78
C SER A 161 4.74 10.86 7.17
N HIS A 162 3.54 11.37 6.90
CA HIS A 162 3.18 12.76 7.20
C HIS A 162 2.66 12.94 8.64
N PHE A 163 1.77 12.06 9.10
CA PHE A 163 1.07 12.21 10.38
C PHE A 163 1.63 11.33 11.52
N GLY A 164 2.48 10.35 11.21
CA GLY A 164 2.92 9.34 12.17
C GLY A 164 1.86 8.26 12.40
N GLU A 165 1.84 7.69 13.61
CA GLU A 165 0.99 6.53 13.95
C GLU A 165 -0.50 6.86 13.95
N PHE A 166 -0.88 8.07 14.35
CA PHE A 166 -2.27 8.47 14.52
C PHE A 166 -2.58 9.80 13.82
N THR A 167 -3.82 9.94 13.35
CA THR A 167 -4.34 11.20 12.80
C THR A 167 -5.79 11.42 13.21
N GLU A 168 -6.23 12.68 13.18
CA GLU A 168 -7.62 13.08 13.43
C GLU A 168 -8.43 13.07 12.14
N ILE A 169 -9.48 12.25 12.09
CA ILE A 169 -10.38 12.13 10.94
C ILE A 169 -11.70 12.86 11.23
N PRO A 170 -12.15 13.80 10.39
CA PRO A 170 -13.44 14.47 10.54
C PRO A 170 -14.61 13.47 10.56
N ASN A 171 -15.54 13.61 11.51
CA ASN A 171 -16.65 12.66 11.69
C ASN A 171 -17.61 12.58 10.50
N ILE A 172 -17.66 13.64 9.68
CA ILE A 172 -18.42 13.65 8.42
C ILE A 172 -17.96 12.56 7.44
N LEU A 173 -16.71 12.09 7.56
CA LEU A 173 -16.17 11.00 6.75
C LEU A 173 -16.52 9.62 7.32
N ASN A 174 -16.86 9.54 8.60
CA ASN A 174 -17.13 8.30 9.32
C ASN A 174 -18.59 7.84 9.18
N GLY A 175 -19.41 8.50 8.35
CA GLY A 175 -20.85 8.23 8.24
C GLY A 175 -21.63 8.51 9.53
N VAL A 176 -21.00 9.15 10.52
CA VAL A 176 -21.68 9.59 11.75
C VAL A 176 -22.44 10.86 11.39
N LEU A 177 -23.71 10.69 11.05
CA LEU A 177 -24.66 11.80 10.89
C LEU A 177 -24.54 12.72 12.10
N GLN A 178 -24.40 14.03 11.84
CA GLN A 178 -24.42 15.07 12.86
C GLN A 178 -25.78 15.13 13.57
#